data_AF-A0A6M1XPC4-F1
#
_entry.id   AF-A0A6M1XPC4-F1
#
_cell.length_a   1.000
_cell.length_b   1.000
_cell.length_c   1.000
_cell.angle_alpha   90.00
_cell.angle_beta   90.00
_cell.angle_gamma   90.00
#
_symmetry.space_group_name_H-M   'P 1'
#
loop_
_entity.id
_entity.type
_entity.pdbx_description
1 polymer ?
#
loop_
_entity_poly.entity_id
_entity_poly.type
_entity_poly.pdbx_seq_one_letter_code
_entity_poly.pdbx_strand_id
1 'polypeptide(L)' 'MDHNANYYHWLTNANAEIVEELRSYSEKDIEDSFYKNLSFGTGGLRGTIGAGTNRMNVHTVGKASQGLSDYLNKT' A
#
# COMPACT_ATOMS: atom_id res chain seq x y z
N MET A 1 -13.88 3.13 2.97
CA MET A 1 -12.61 2.85 3.66
C MET A 1 -12.31 4.04 4.54
N ASP A 2 -12.04 3.84 5.82
CA ASP A 2 -11.55 4.92 6.67
C ASP A 2 -10.05 5.07 6.42
N HIS A 3 -9.67 6.12 5.69
CA HIS A 3 -8.28 6.39 5.32
C HIS A 3 -7.41 6.67 6.55
N ASN A 4 -7.98 7.28 7.60
CA ASN A 4 -7.28 7.55 8.85
C ASN A 4 -6.99 6.25 9.61
N ALA A 5 -7.97 5.34 9.68
CA ALA A 5 -7.74 4.03 10.29
C ALA A 5 -6.61 3.25 9.59
N ASN A 6 -6.57 3.26 8.25
CA ASN A 6 -5.49 2.63 7.49
C ASN A 6 -4.14 3.32 7.71
N TYR A 7 -4.11 4.65 7.77
CA TYR A 7 -2.90 5.40 8.07
C TYR A 7 -2.29 4.99 9.41
N TYR A 8 -3.09 5.00 10.50
CA TYR A 8 -2.61 4.59 11.82
C TYR A 8 -2.22 3.11 11.89
N HIS A 9 -2.92 2.24 11.15
CA HIS A 9 -2.52 0.85 11.01
C HIS A 9 -1.13 0.73 10.38
N TRP A 10 -0.84 1.48 9.32
CA TRP A 10 0.46 1.47 8.66
C TRP A 10 1.56 2.08 9.52
N LEU A 11 1.29 3.17 10.25
CA LEU A 11 2.23 3.75 11.21
C LEU A 11 2.69 2.75 12.29
N THR A 12 1.85 1.76 12.61
CA THR A 12 2.12 0.77 13.65
C THR A 12 2.83 -0.48 13.10
N ASN A 13 2.55 -0.87 11.85
CA ASN A 13 2.93 -2.18 11.32
C ASN A 13 3.90 -2.15 10.12
N ALA A 14 4.08 -1.00 9.47
CA ALA A 14 4.98 -0.89 8.34
C ALA A 14 6.45 -0.82 8.78
N ASN A 15 7.37 -0.98 7.81
CA ASN A 15 8.80 -0.85 8.09
C ASN A 15 9.18 0.61 8.41
N ALA A 16 10.38 0.81 8.98
CA ALA A 16 10.83 2.12 9.42
C ALA A 16 10.82 3.18 8.32
N GLU A 17 11.26 2.84 7.10
CA GLU A 17 11.30 3.77 5.97
C GLU A 17 9.90 4.29 5.59
N ILE A 18 8.92 3.39 5.50
CA ILE A 18 7.52 3.75 5.21
C ILE A 18 6.92 4.58 6.35
N VAL A 19 7.22 4.24 7.60
CA VAL A 19 6.73 5.00 8.76
C VAL A 19 7.28 6.42 8.75
N GLU A 20 8.57 6.61 8.47
CA GLU A 20 9.18 7.94 8.38
C GLU A 20 8.57 8.76 7.24
N GLU A 21 8.34 8.15 6.07
CA GLU A 21 7.64 8.81 4.96
C GLU A 21 6.23 9.25 5.37
N LEU A 22 5.45 8.36 6.00
CA LEU A 22 4.08 8.65 6.47
C LEU A 22 3.99 9.78 7.50
N ARG A 23 5.03 9.99 8.30
CA ARG A 23 5.08 11.10 9.26
C ARG A 23 5.25 12.47 8.59
N SER A 24 5.74 12.50 7.36
CA SER A 24 5.91 13.73 6.58
C SER A 24 4.69 14.12 5.75
N TYR A 25 3.68 13.25 5.68
CA TYR A 25 2.48 13.47 4.86
C TYR A 25 1.55 14.52 5.47
N SER A 26 0.98 15.38 4.61
CA SER A 26 -0.17 16.21 4.97
C SER A 26 -1.46 15.38 5.01
N GLU A 27 -2.55 15.93 5.57
CA GLU A 27 -3.87 15.28 5.53
C GLU A 27 -4.30 14.90 4.10
N LYS A 28 -3.99 15.76 3.12
CA LYS A 28 -4.29 15.51 1.72
C LYS A 28 -3.47 14.34 1.16
N ASP A 29 -2.19 14.24 1.54
CA ASP A 29 -1.33 13.15 1.11
C ASP A 29 -1.77 11.82 1.73
N ILE A 30 -2.22 11.85 2.98
CA ILE A 30 -2.82 10.69 3.66
C ILE A 30 -4.08 10.25 2.91
N GLU A 31 -5.00 11.17 2.62
CA GLU A 31 -6.22 10.85 1.88
C GLU A 31 -5.89 10.23 0.51
N ASP A 32 -5.04 10.87 -0.31
CA ASP A 32 -4.67 10.35 -1.63
C ASP A 32 -3.93 9.01 -1.58
N SER A 33 -3.19 8.75 -0.51
CA SER A 33 -2.42 7.52 -0.35
C SER A 33 -3.26 6.35 0.17
N PHE A 34 -4.40 6.61 0.83
CA PHE A 34 -5.21 5.59 1.50
C PHE A 34 -6.69 5.52 1.08
N TYR A 35 -7.19 6.40 0.19
CA TYR A 35 -8.60 6.37 -0.24
C TYR A 35 -8.99 5.09 -1.00
N LYS A 36 -8.01 4.38 -1.57
CA LYS A 36 -8.20 3.09 -2.25
C LYS A 36 -6.99 2.19 -2.16
N ASN A 37 -7.16 0.95 -2.61
CA ASN A 37 -6.05 0.07 -2.92
C ASN A 37 -5.60 0.27 -4.37
N LEU A 38 -4.30 0.10 -4.62
CA LEU A 38 -3.78 0.06 -5.98
C LEU A 38 -4.40 -1.12 -6.74
N SER A 39 -5.05 -0.81 -7.85
CA SER A 39 -5.79 -1.80 -8.65
C SER A 39 -4.92 -2.43 -9.74
N PHE A 40 -5.11 -3.72 -9.99
CA PHE A 40 -4.46 -4.42 -11.10
C PHE A 40 -5.17 -4.08 -12.42
N GLY A 41 -4.47 -3.45 -13.36
CA GLY A 41 -5.00 -3.10 -14.68
C GLY A 41 -4.53 -4.04 -15.79
N THR A 42 -4.88 -3.74 -17.04
CA THR A 42 -4.49 -4.53 -18.23
C THR A 42 -2.98 -4.69 -18.40
N GLY A 43 -2.19 -3.73 -17.92
CA GLY A 43 -0.72 -3.83 -17.88
C GLY A 43 -0.16 -3.94 -16.45
N GLY A 44 -0.88 -4.61 -15.55
CA GLY A 44 -0.40 -4.89 -14.21
C GLY A 44 -0.69 -3.81 -13.17
N LEU A 45 -0.07 -3.96 -11.99
CA LEU A 45 -0.07 -2.97 -10.92
C LEU A 45 0.84 -1.80 -11.28
N ARG A 46 0.27 -0.61 -11.39
CA ARG A 46 0.99 0.63 -11.69
C ARG A 46 0.44 1.75 -10.83
N GLY A 47 1.32 2.52 -10.21
CA GLY A 47 0.99 3.64 -9.34
C GLY A 47 2.22 4.45 -8.94
N THR A 48 1.99 5.62 -8.36
CA THR A 48 3.05 6.46 -7.79
C THR A 48 3.80 5.72 -6.69
N ILE A 49 5.13 5.83 -6.67
CA ILE A 49 5.96 5.27 -5.59
C ILE A 49 5.72 6.07 -4.31
N GLY A 50 5.53 5.37 -3.19
CA GLY A 50 5.40 5.99 -1.88
C GLY A 50 4.65 5.12 -0.87
N ALA A 51 4.42 5.68 0.31
CA ALA A 51 3.71 5.00 1.39
C ALA A 51 2.17 5.00 1.19
N GLY A 52 1.54 3.86 1.51
CA GLY A 52 0.08 3.72 1.54
C GLY A 52 -0.49 2.72 0.54
N THR A 53 -1.79 2.45 0.68
CA THR A 53 -2.48 1.38 -0.07
C THR A 53 -2.68 1.71 -1.54
N ASN A 54 -2.72 2.99 -1.90
CA ASN A 54 -2.84 3.49 -3.27
C ASN A 54 -1.48 3.74 -3.94
N ARG A 55 -0.38 3.24 -3.36
CA ARG A 55 0.98 3.47 -3.85
C ARG A 55 1.69 2.18 -4.27
N MET A 56 2.69 2.33 -5.12
CA MET A 56 3.68 1.29 -5.35
C MET A 56 4.73 1.35 -4.25
N ASN A 57 4.88 0.26 -3.51
CA ASN A 57 5.87 0.11 -2.45
C ASN A 57 6.16 -1.38 -2.20
N VAL A 58 7.11 -1.64 -1.29
CA VAL A 58 7.51 -3.01 -0.93
C VAL A 58 6.34 -3.86 -0.45
N HIS A 59 5.37 -3.29 0.27
CA HIS A 59 4.21 -4.02 0.74
C HIS A 59 3.23 -4.35 -0.41
N THR A 60 3.03 -3.44 -1.35
CA THR A 60 2.24 -3.69 -2.57
C THR A 60 2.85 -4.81 -3.41
N VAL A 61 4.17 -4.76 -3.65
CA VAL A 61 4.88 -5.83 -4.37
C VAL A 61 4.79 -7.15 -3.61
N GLY A 62 5.10 -7.14 -2.31
CA GLY A 62 5.04 -8.33 -1.46
C GLY A 62 3.65 -8.98 -1.44
N LYS A 63 2.58 -8.17 -1.35
CA LYS A 63 1.20 -8.66 -1.41
C LYS A 63 0.88 -9.32 -2.76
N ALA A 64 1.32 -8.73 -3.86
CA ALA A 64 1.11 -9.30 -5.19
C ALA A 64 1.89 -10.62 -5.36
N SER A 65 3.16 -10.65 -4.94
CA SER A 65 3.99 -11.86 -4.96
C SER A 65 3.42 -12.97 -4.09
N GLN A 66 2.97 -12.64 -2.87
CA GLN A 66 2.34 -13.61 -1.96
C GLN A 66 1.03 -14.14 -2.56
N GLY A 67 0.17 -13.26 -3.07
CA GLY A 67 -1.09 -13.68 -3.70
C GLY A 67 -0.87 -14.60 -4.91
N LEU A 68 0.16 -14.35 -5.72
CA LEU A 68 0.54 -15.25 -6.82
C LEU A 68 1.03 -16.60 -6.29
N SER A 69 1.87 -16.60 -5.25
CA SER A 69 2.34 -17.84 -4.63
C SER A 69 1.19 -18.67 -4.05
N ASP A 70 0.27 -18.02 -3.34
CA ASP A 70 -0.93 -18.67 -2.76
C ASP A 70 -1.81 -19.27 -3.86
N TYR A 71 -2.00 -18.55 -4.98
CA TYR A 71 -2.75 -19.06 -6.12
C TYR A 71 -2.12 -20.31 -6.72
N LEU A 72 -0.80 -20.34 -6.90
CA LEU A 72 -0.08 -21.48 -7.46
C LEU A 72 -0.08 -22.70 -6.53
N ASN A 73 -0.09 -22.47 -5.22
CA ASN A 73 -0.09 -23.54 -4.21
C ASN A 73 -1.49 -24.09 -3.91
N LYS A 74 -2.55 -23.44 -4.40
CA LYS A 74 -3.93 -23.88 -4.21
C LYS A 74 -4.21 -25.05 -5.13
N THR A 75 -4.27 -26.26 -4.56
CA THR A 75 -4.63 -27.51 -5.23
C THR A 75 -6.14 -27.71 -5.25
#